data_AF-A0A4S4ADP4-F1
#
_entry.id   AF-A0A4S4ADP4-F1
#
_cell.length_a   1.000
_cell.length_b   1.000
_cell.length_c   1.000
_cell.angle_alpha   90.00
_cell.angle_beta   90.00
_cell.angle_gamma   90.00
#
_symmetry.space_group_name_H-M   'P 1'
#
loop_
_entity.id
_entity.type
_entity.pdbx_description
1 polymer ?
#
loop_
_entity_poly.entity_id
_entity_poly.type
_entity_poly.pdbx_seq_one_letter_code
_entity_poly.pdbx_strand_id
1 'polypeptide(L)'
;MSHDEPDLLKENMPGPPLAVAAEALFLINLMILPGVGFALLMLLWLFKRRHPSPLVRNHLQQTVTVSIWGGFILVGLSVAVFLLGGFDNPWSWVIGVLYFVCLHATLIIFGVMGLNAAILQRPYRYPVLGPRLED
;
A
#
# COMPACT_ATOMS: atom_id res chain seq x y z
N MET A 1 37.55 4.10 27.99
CA MET A 1 36.17 4.38 27.56
C MET A 1 36.26 5.03 26.19
N SER A 2 36.15 4.26 25.11
CA SER A 2 35.96 4.83 23.78
C SER A 2 34.54 5.38 23.72
N HIS A 3 34.40 6.69 23.54
CA HIS A 3 33.13 7.25 23.11
C HIS A 3 32.83 6.68 21.73
N ASP A 4 31.83 5.79 21.64
CA ASP A 4 31.17 5.49 20.38
C ASP A 4 30.53 6.81 19.94
N GLU A 5 31.17 7.49 18.99
CA GLU A 5 30.62 8.67 18.36
C GLU A 5 29.35 8.20 17.62
N PRO A 6 28.17 8.79 17.87
CA PRO A 6 26.95 8.37 17.19
C PRO A 6 27.17 8.52 15.68
N ASP A 7 27.15 7.39 14.97
CA ASP A 7 27.24 7.35 13.51
C ASP A 7 25.93 7.92 12.96
N LEU A 8 25.86 9.25 12.89
CA LEU A 8 24.70 10.01 12.43
C LEU A 8 24.27 9.59 11.03
N LEU A 9 25.14 8.98 10.22
CA LEU A 9 24.79 8.46 8.90
C LEU A 9 24.03 7.14 8.98
N LYS A 10 24.33 6.26 9.95
CA LYS A 10 23.51 5.09 10.27
C LYS A 10 22.20 5.47 10.98
N GLU A 11 22.25 6.48 11.83
CA GLU A 11 21.08 6.96 12.59
C GLU A 11 20.06 7.68 11.68
N ASN A 12 20.54 8.31 10.59
CA ASN A 12 19.71 8.98 9.58
C ASN A 12 19.36 8.09 8.37
N MET A 13 19.67 6.79 8.37
CA MET A 13 19.29 5.94 7.23
C MET A 13 17.77 5.87 7.14
N PRO A 14 17.16 6.22 5.99
CA PRO A 14 15.74 5.98 5.76
C PRO A 14 15.48 4.50 6.02
N GLY A 15 14.33 4.17 6.62
CA GLY A 15 14.05 2.79 7.04
C GLY A 15 14.22 1.75 5.91
N PRO A 16 14.24 0.45 6.26
CA PRO A 16 14.74 -0.61 5.38
C PRO A 16 14.29 -0.43 3.92
N PRO A 17 15.21 -0.35 2.94
CA PRO A 17 14.87 0.03 1.57
C PRO A 17 13.77 -0.83 0.95
N LEU A 18 13.71 -2.11 1.33
CA LEU A 18 12.66 -3.04 0.91
C LEU A 18 11.27 -2.68 1.44
N ALA A 19 11.16 -2.19 2.68
CA ALA A 19 9.89 -1.73 3.25
C ALA A 19 9.42 -0.46 2.55
N VAL A 20 10.33 0.51 2.37
CA VAL A 20 10.07 1.76 1.64
C VAL A 20 9.67 1.47 0.20
N ALA A 21 10.36 0.55 -0.48
CA ALA A 21 10.04 0.16 -1.85
C ALA A 21 8.66 -0.51 -1.95
N ALA A 22 8.26 -1.34 -0.99
CA ALA A 22 6.95 -1.98 -0.98
C ALA A 22 5.82 -0.93 -0.89
N GLU A 23 5.95 0.03 0.03
CA GLU A 23 4.97 1.12 0.22
C GLU A 23 4.98 2.11 -0.97
N ALA A 24 6.15 2.38 -1.55
CA ALA A 24 6.26 3.21 -2.75
C ALA A 24 5.60 2.54 -3.95
N LEU A 25 5.80 1.23 -4.17
CA LEU A 25 5.14 0.49 -5.25
C LEU A 25 3.63 0.42 -5.06
N PHE A 26 3.14 0.33 -3.82
CA PHE A 26 1.73 0.46 -3.49
C PHE A 26 1.17 1.82 -3.94
N LEU A 27 1.85 2.92 -3.61
CA LEU A 27 1.43 4.27 -4.03
C LEU A 27 1.54 4.48 -5.54
N ILE A 28 2.60 3.99 -6.18
CA ILE A 28 2.77 4.03 -7.65
C ILE A 28 1.61 3.31 -8.33
N ASN A 29 1.20 2.15 -7.80
CA ASN A 29 0.06 1.41 -8.31
C ASN A 29 -1.25 2.20 -8.21
N LEU A 30 -1.42 3.02 -7.18
CA LEU A 30 -2.62 3.86 -7.05
C LEU A 30 -2.54 5.09 -7.96
N MET A 31 -1.40 5.78 -8.03
CA MET A 31 -1.35 7.14 -8.58
C MET A 31 -0.83 7.24 -10.01
N ILE A 32 0.17 6.45 -10.39
CA ILE A 32 0.96 6.70 -11.61
C ILE A 32 0.78 5.58 -12.63
N LEU A 33 0.92 4.33 -12.18
CA LEU A 33 1.00 3.19 -13.07
C LEU A 33 0.22 1.99 -12.49
N PRO A 34 -1.13 2.06 -12.51
CA PRO A 34 -1.97 0.98 -12.01
C PRO A 34 -1.70 -0.32 -12.76
N GLY A 35 -1.78 -1.44 -12.05
CA GLY A 35 -1.49 -2.77 -12.59
C GLY A 35 0.00 -3.08 -12.68
N VAL A 36 0.82 -2.20 -13.27
CA VAL A 36 2.28 -2.42 -13.33
C VAL A 36 2.92 -2.24 -11.96
N GLY A 37 2.55 -1.19 -11.21
CA GLY A 37 3.02 -1.01 -9.83
C GLY A 37 2.67 -2.21 -8.96
N PHE A 38 1.45 -2.75 -9.12
CA PHE A 38 1.03 -3.98 -8.46
C PHE A 38 1.82 -5.21 -8.91
N ALA A 39 2.07 -5.39 -10.21
CA ALA A 39 2.88 -6.50 -10.71
C ALA A 39 4.30 -6.48 -10.14
N LEU A 40 4.94 -5.31 -10.11
CA LEU A 40 6.25 -5.12 -9.48
C LEU A 40 6.22 -5.39 -7.98
N LEU A 41 5.17 -4.95 -7.27
CA LEU A 41 4.97 -5.24 -5.85
C LEU A 41 4.82 -6.75 -5.60
N MET A 42 4.05 -7.45 -6.43
CA MET A 42 3.87 -8.90 -6.35
C MET A 42 5.18 -9.64 -6.60
N LEU A 43 5.96 -9.22 -7.60
CA LEU A 43 7.29 -9.78 -7.85
C LEU A 43 8.20 -9.57 -6.64
N LEU A 44 8.24 -8.35 -6.09
CA LEU A 44 9.03 -8.02 -4.89
C LEU A 44 8.64 -8.93 -3.72
N TRP A 45 7.34 -9.11 -3.48
CA TRP A 45 6.83 -9.97 -2.43
C TRP A 45 7.20 -11.43 -2.65
N LEU A 46 7.03 -11.98 -3.86
CA LEU A 46 7.38 -13.38 -4.15
C LEU A 46 8.85 -13.69 -3.85
N PHE A 47 9.76 -12.77 -4.21
CA PHE A 47 11.19 -12.93 -3.97
C PHE A 47 11.62 -12.63 -2.54
N LYS A 48 10.88 -11.81 -1.78
CA LYS A 48 11.32 -11.28 -0.48
C LYS A 48 10.38 -11.59 0.70
N ARG A 49 9.30 -12.34 0.51
CA ARG A 49 8.32 -12.68 1.57
C ARG A 49 8.92 -13.39 2.81
N ARG A 50 10.06 -14.06 2.67
CA ARG A 50 10.78 -14.73 3.78
C ARG A 50 11.96 -13.90 4.33
N HIS A 51 11.93 -12.58 4.16
CA HIS A 51 13.00 -11.71 4.66
C HIS A 51 13.18 -11.87 6.18
N PRO A 52 14.42 -11.88 6.72
CA PRO A 52 14.65 -12.11 8.15
C PRO A 52 14.06 -11.01 9.03
N SER A 53 14.05 -9.75 8.57
CA SER A 53 13.46 -8.63 9.32
C SER A 53 11.92 -8.71 9.34
N PRO A 54 11.29 -8.76 10.54
CA PRO A 54 9.83 -8.77 10.67
C PRO A 54 9.19 -7.48 10.16
N LEU A 55 9.87 -6.34 10.30
CA LEU A 55 9.41 -5.06 9.79
C LEU A 55 9.23 -5.08 8.26
N VAL A 56 10.22 -5.62 7.53
CA VAL A 56 10.14 -5.76 6.07
C VAL A 56 9.03 -6.71 5.67
N ARG A 57 8.86 -7.83 6.39
CA ARG A 57 7.75 -8.76 6.14
C ARG A 57 6.39 -8.11 6.35
N ASN A 58 6.23 -7.30 7.41
CA ASN A 58 5.02 -6.56 7.68
C ASN A 58 4.64 -5.66 6.49
N HIS A 59 5.51 -4.73 6.08
CA HIS A 59 5.20 -3.83 4.96
C HIS A 59 4.93 -4.57 3.64
N LEU A 60 5.71 -5.63 3.34
CA LEU A 60 5.48 -6.46 2.14
C LEU A 60 4.11 -7.15 2.16
N GLN A 61 3.72 -7.75 3.28
CA GLN A 61 2.45 -8.46 3.40
C GLN A 61 1.26 -7.52 3.41
N GLN A 62 1.37 -6.38 4.11
CA GLN A 62 0.32 -5.36 4.19
C GLN A 62 0.01 -4.78 2.82
N THR A 63 1.02 -4.27 2.11
CA THR A 63 0.86 -3.63 0.80
C THR A 63 0.28 -4.58 -0.24
N VAL A 64 0.70 -5.85 -0.26
CA VAL A 64 0.11 -6.86 -1.16
C VAL A 64 -1.33 -7.17 -0.80
N THR A 65 -1.63 -7.43 0.48
CA THR A 65 -2.98 -7.80 0.92
C THR A 65 -3.97 -6.66 0.65
N VAL A 66 -3.57 -5.44 0.99
CA VAL A 66 -4.40 -4.24 0.79
C VAL A 66 -4.52 -3.92 -0.70
N SER A 67 -3.50 -4.16 -1.52
CA SER A 67 -3.63 -4.00 -2.98
C SER A 67 -4.67 -4.96 -3.57
N ILE A 68 -4.67 -6.21 -3.12
CA ILE A 68 -5.62 -7.24 -3.61
C ILE A 68 -7.04 -6.87 -3.19
N TRP A 69 -7.29 -6.66 -1.89
CA TRP A 69 -8.62 -6.35 -1.39
C TRP A 69 -9.10 -4.97 -1.83
N GLY A 70 -8.24 -3.96 -1.73
CA GLY A 70 -8.53 -2.60 -2.16
C GLY A 70 -8.83 -2.53 -3.66
N GLY A 71 -8.02 -3.19 -4.49
CA GLY A 71 -8.27 -3.29 -5.93
C GLY A 71 -9.56 -4.03 -6.26
N PHE A 72 -9.83 -5.15 -5.59
CA PHE A 72 -11.06 -5.92 -5.77
C PHE A 72 -12.30 -5.09 -5.40
N ILE A 73 -12.28 -4.39 -4.26
CA ILE A 73 -13.40 -3.55 -3.81
C ILE A 73 -13.58 -2.36 -4.77
N LEU A 74 -12.49 -1.66 -5.10
CA LEU A 74 -12.51 -0.48 -5.97
C LEU A 74 -13.06 -0.83 -7.36
N VAL A 75 -12.49 -1.83 -8.02
CA VAL A 75 -12.94 -2.24 -9.36
C VAL A 75 -14.29 -2.94 -9.32
N GLY A 76 -14.47 -3.88 -8.39
CA GLY A 76 -15.66 -4.71 -8.31
C GLY A 76 -16.92 -3.90 -8.06
N LEU A 77 -16.90 -2.95 -7.12
CA LEU A 77 -18.07 -2.13 -6.86
C LEU A 77 -18.31 -1.10 -7.97
N SER A 78 -17.25 -0.53 -8.58
CA SER A 78 -17.41 0.32 -9.75
C SER A 78 -18.10 -0.42 -10.90
N VAL A 79 -17.68 -1.66 -11.19
CA VAL A 79 -18.35 -2.52 -12.18
C VAL A 79 -19.80 -2.78 -11.79
N ALA A 80 -20.07 -3.10 -10.52
CA ALA A 80 -21.44 -3.33 -10.05
C ALA A 80 -22.36 -2.11 -10.22
N VAL A 81 -21.87 -0.90 -9.97
CA VAL A 81 -22.62 0.35 -10.17
C VAL A 81 -23.06 0.49 -11.63
N PHE A 82 -22.17 0.25 -12.58
CA PHE A 82 -22.50 0.37 -14.01
C PHE A 82 -23.35 -0.80 -14.53
N LEU A 83 -23.14 -2.03 -14.03
CA LEU A 83 -23.97 -3.18 -14.40
C LEU A 83 -25.43 -3.03 -13.92
N LEU A 84 -25.64 -2.45 -12.73
CA LEU A 84 -26.98 -2.27 -12.16
C LEU A 84 -27.66 -0.99 -12.64
N GLY A 85 -26.89 0.10 -12.81
CA GLY A 85 -27.45 1.41 -13.12
C GLY A 85 -27.43 1.80 -14.59
N GLY A 86 -26.60 1.14 -15.40
CA GLY A 86 -26.42 1.43 -16.84
C GLY A 86 -25.42 2.55 -17.12
N PHE A 87 -24.80 2.51 -18.31
CA PHE A 87 -23.84 3.54 -18.76
C PHE A 87 -24.52 4.83 -19.23
N ASP A 88 -25.79 4.74 -19.66
CA ASP A 88 -26.56 5.87 -20.18
C ASP A 88 -27.23 6.69 -19.06
N ASN A 89 -27.16 6.22 -17.81
CA ASN A 89 -27.78 6.87 -16.66
C ASN A 89 -26.79 7.84 -15.98
N PRO A 90 -27.07 9.16 -15.94
CA PRO A 90 -26.20 10.13 -15.29
C PRO A 90 -25.95 9.86 -13.80
N TRP A 91 -26.91 9.27 -13.09
CA TRP A 91 -26.75 8.96 -11.67
C TRP A 91 -25.73 7.85 -11.41
N SER A 92 -25.61 6.88 -12.33
CA SER A 92 -24.58 5.83 -12.25
C SER A 92 -23.17 6.42 -12.34
N TRP A 93 -22.99 7.46 -13.15
CA TRP A 93 -21.75 8.22 -13.21
C TRP A 93 -21.47 8.97 -11.91
N VAL A 94 -22.46 9.71 -11.39
CA VAL A 94 -22.31 10.45 -10.12
C VAL A 94 -21.91 9.51 -9.00
N ILE A 95 -22.62 8.40 -8.83
CA ILE A 95 -22.35 7.41 -7.78
C ILE A 95 -21.00 6.73 -8.01
N GLY A 96 -20.74 6.27 -9.24
CA GLY A 96 -19.52 5.53 -9.59
C GLY A 96 -18.26 6.36 -9.41
N VAL A 97 -18.28 7.62 -9.87
CA VAL A 97 -17.15 8.54 -9.72
C VAL A 97 -16.94 8.93 -8.27
N LEU A 98 -18.00 9.30 -7.54
CA LEU A 98 -17.88 9.70 -6.13
C LEU A 98 -17.32 8.56 -5.29
N TYR A 99 -17.86 7.35 -5.47
CA TYR A 99 -17.37 6.15 -4.82
C TYR A 99 -15.88 5.91 -5.13
N PHE A 100 -15.53 5.87 -6.42
CA PHE A 100 -14.18 5.56 -6.86
C PHE A 100 -13.18 6.58 -6.27
N VAL A 101 -13.46 7.87 -6.40
CA VAL A 101 -12.55 8.93 -5.93
C VAL A 101 -12.40 8.90 -4.40
N CYS A 102 -13.49 8.77 -3.64
CA CYS A 102 -13.42 8.75 -2.18
C CYS A 102 -12.65 7.52 -1.65
N LEU A 103 -12.94 6.33 -2.18
CA LEU A 103 -12.22 5.12 -1.78
C LEU A 103 -10.76 5.16 -2.22
N HIS A 104 -10.50 5.60 -3.45
CA HIS A 104 -9.16 5.73 -3.99
C HIS A 104 -8.29 6.69 -3.18
N ALA A 105 -8.82 7.88 -2.85
CA ALA A 105 -8.12 8.85 -2.00
C ALA A 105 -7.83 8.29 -0.60
N THR A 106 -8.76 7.52 -0.03
CA THR A 106 -8.57 6.85 1.27
C THR A 106 -7.41 5.85 1.20
N LEU A 107 -7.34 5.04 0.15
CA LEU A 107 -6.23 4.09 -0.05
C LEU A 107 -4.88 4.82 -0.23
N ILE A 108 -4.87 5.96 -0.93
CA ILE A 108 -3.66 6.79 -1.05
C ILE A 108 -3.22 7.28 0.33
N ILE A 109 -4.13 7.80 1.16
CA ILE A 109 -3.80 8.27 2.52
C ILE A 109 -3.20 7.13 3.34
N PHE A 110 -3.78 5.92 3.29
CA PHE A 110 -3.21 4.78 3.97
C PHE A 110 -1.81 4.41 3.45
N GLY A 111 -1.60 4.48 2.13
CA GLY A 111 -0.29 4.28 1.50
C GLY A 111 0.76 5.29 1.97
N VAL A 112 0.40 6.57 2.09
CA VAL A 112 1.30 7.61 2.59
C VAL A 112 1.65 7.37 4.06
N MET A 113 0.68 6.96 4.88
CA MET A 113 0.92 6.61 6.28
C MET A 113 1.83 5.38 6.42
N GLY A 114 1.63 4.36 5.57
CA GLY A 114 2.49 3.18 5.49
C GLY A 114 3.91 3.52 5.06
N LEU A 115 4.06 4.36 4.03
CA LEU A 115 5.36 4.84 3.57
C LEU A 115 6.09 5.64 4.66
N ASN A 116 5.40 6.55 5.33
CA ASN A 116 5.98 7.31 6.45
C ASN A 116 6.44 6.39 7.58
N ALA A 117 5.62 5.39 7.93
CA ALA A 117 6.00 4.39 8.94
C ALA A 117 7.22 3.58 8.51
N ALA A 118 7.31 3.17 7.24
CA ALA A 118 8.46 2.45 6.70
C ALA A 118 9.74 3.29 6.78
N ILE A 119 9.67 4.59 6.43
CA ILE A 119 10.79 5.53 6.54
C ILE A 119 11.23 5.68 8.00
N LEU A 120 10.28 5.77 8.93
CA LEU A 120 10.52 5.89 10.38
C LEU A 120 10.84 4.56 11.08
N GLN A 121 11.02 3.46 10.33
CA GLN A 121 11.30 2.12 10.85
C GLN A 121 10.23 1.57 11.82
N ARG A 122 8.97 1.99 11.65
CA ARG A 122 7.85 1.55 12.48
C ARG A 122 6.95 0.58 11.72
N PRO A 123 6.46 -0.49 12.38
CA PRO A 123 5.46 -1.35 11.76
C PRO A 123 4.18 -0.55 11.48
N TYR A 124 3.49 -0.92 10.42
CA TYR A 124 2.21 -0.32 10.07
C TYR A 124 1.18 -1.41 9.80
N ARG A 125 -0.05 -1.13 10.21
CA ARG A 125 -1.21 -1.95 9.88
C ARG A 125 -2.24 -1.06 9.23
N TYR A 126 -2.54 -1.37 7.98
CA TYR A 126 -3.59 -0.67 7.26
C TYR A 126 -4.93 -0.85 7.98
N PRO A 127 -5.69 0.23 8.22
CA PRO A 127 -7.00 0.11 8.84
C PRO A 127 -7.90 -0.84 8.05
N VAL A 128 -8.65 -1.68 8.77
CA VAL A 128 -9.65 -2.65 8.23
C VAL A 128 -9.06 -3.81 7.40
N LEU A 129 -8.24 -3.53 6.39
CA LEU A 129 -7.75 -4.51 5.41
C LEU A 129 -6.39 -5.12 5.74
N GLY A 130 -5.66 -4.53 6.68
CA GLY A 130 -4.32 -4.98 7.05
C GLY A 130 -4.34 -6.29 7.85
N PRO A 131 -3.58 -7.32 7.42
CA PRO A 131 -3.31 -8.52 8.22
C PRO A 131 -2.81 -8.18 9.63
N ARG A 132 -2.97 -9.12 10.57
CA ARG A 132 -2.36 -8.96 11.89
C ARG A 132 -0.84 -9.03 11.78
N LEU A 133 -0.14 -8.29 12.64
CA LEU A 133 1.29 -8.46 12.84
C LEU A 133 1.47 -9.85 13.46
N GLU A 134 2.27 -10.71 12.84
CA GLU A 134 2.70 -11.96 13.47
C GLU A 134 3.79 -11.60 14.48
N ASP A 135 3.57 -12.00 15.74
CA ASP A 135 4.47 -11.80 16.87
C ASP A 135 5.77 -12.60 16.73
#